data_AF-A0A7C2E1M4-F1
#
_entry.id   AF-A0A7C2E1M4-F1
#
_cell.length_a   1.000
_cell.length_b   1.000
_cell.length_c   1.000
_cell.angle_alpha   90.00
_cell.angle_beta   90.00
_cell.angle_gamma   90.00
#
_symmetry.space_group_name_H-M   'P 1'
#
loop_
_entity.id
_entity.type
_entity.pdbx_description
1 polymer ?
#
loop_
_entity_poly.entity_id
_entity_poly.type
_entity_poly.pdbx_seq_one_letter_code
_entity_poly.pdbx_strand_id
1 'polypeptide(L)'
;MEDERYVVVDVGTGDGRWLYRLARARPERLRIGVDATLDAARQVARRARRHPERGGAPNLTFVRAGAEGLPGSLAGLAAEVHVQYPWGSLLTAVAGRDVNTLAVEAEYRWPLS
;
A
#
# COMPACT_ATOMS: atom_id res chain seq x y z
N MET A 1 22.27 4.34 13.84
CA MET A 1 21.63 3.47 12.84
C MET A 1 20.27 4.11 12.60
N GLU A 2 20.10 4.79 11.47
CA GLU A 2 18.83 5.48 11.20
C GLU A 2 17.70 4.45 11.23
N ASP A 3 16.68 4.79 12.02
CA ASP A 3 15.43 4.05 12.20
C ASP A 3 14.65 4.18 10.88
N GLU A 4 15.10 3.45 9.86
CA GLU A 4 14.54 3.54 8.51
C GLU A 4 13.12 2.96 8.59
N ARG A 5 12.13 3.86 8.61
CA ARG A 5 10.72 3.49 8.69
C ARG A 5 10.37 2.61 7.49
N TYR A 6 10.26 1.32 7.74
CA TYR A 6 9.96 0.35 6.70
C TYR A 6 8.49 0.44 6.32
N VAL A 7 8.18 1.00 5.15
CA VAL A 7 6.81 1.15 4.67
C VAL A 7 6.54 0.18 3.53
N VAL A 8 5.49 -0.61 3.69
CA VAL A 8 4.95 -1.50 2.66
C VAL A 8 3.66 -0.89 2.12
N VAL A 9 3.61 -0.68 0.81
CA VAL A 9 2.40 -0.23 0.10
C VAL A 9 1.84 -1.40 -0.71
N ASP A 10 0.55 -1.67 -0.58
CA ASP A 10 -0.17 -2.70 -1.33
C ASP A 10 -1.22 -2.03 -2.21
N VAL A 11 -1.00 -2.03 -3.53
CA VAL A 11 -1.84 -1.36 -4.52
C VAL A 11 -2.86 -2.35 -5.07
N GLY A 12 -4.14 -1.98 -4.99
CA GLY A 12 -5.25 -2.91 -5.24
C GLY A 12 -5.47 -3.86 -4.06
N THR A 13 -5.44 -3.34 -2.82
CA THR A 13 -5.46 -4.16 -1.60
C THR A 13 -6.74 -4.97 -1.37
N GLY A 14 -7.81 -4.66 -2.12
CA GLY A 14 -9.07 -5.41 -2.08
C GLY A 14 -9.70 -5.42 -0.68
N ASP A 15 -9.87 -6.60 -0.09
CA ASP A 15 -10.45 -6.74 1.25
C ASP A 15 -9.47 -6.46 2.41
N GLY A 16 -8.20 -6.22 2.09
CA GLY A 16 -7.14 -5.88 3.04
C GLY A 16 -6.74 -6.99 4.01
N ARG A 17 -7.28 -8.22 3.89
CA ARG A 17 -7.01 -9.30 4.86
C ARG A 17 -5.56 -9.78 4.82
N TRP A 18 -4.96 -9.83 3.63
CA TRP A 18 -3.55 -10.17 3.49
C TRP A 18 -2.67 -9.14 4.18
N LEU A 19 -2.90 -7.86 3.89
CA LEU A 19 -2.14 -6.76 4.47
C LEU A 19 -2.31 -6.68 5.99
N TYR A 20 -3.51 -6.96 6.50
CA TYR A 20 -3.77 -7.08 7.94
C TYR A 20 -2.99 -8.22 8.60
N ARG A 21 -2.91 -9.40 7.97
CA ARG A 21 -2.06 -10.50 8.48
C ARG A 21 -0.59 -10.08 8.52
N LEU A 22 -0.11 -9.38 7.49
CA LEU A 22 1.26 -8.89 7.43
C LEU A 22 1.54 -7.83 8.51
N ALA A 23 0.62 -6.90 8.72
CA ALA A 23 0.71 -5.86 9.75
C ALA A 23 0.79 -6.46 11.16
N ARG A 24 -0.05 -7.47 11.42
CA ARG A 24 -0.07 -8.26 12.66
C ARG A 24 1.22 -9.04 12.89
N ALA A 25 1.81 -9.60 11.83
CA ALA A 25 2.99 -10.46 11.94
C ALA A 25 4.28 -9.69 12.22
N ARG A 26 4.32 -8.40 11.87
CA ARG A 26 5.52 -7.55 11.96
C ARG A 26 5.15 -6.14 12.42
N PRO A 27 4.78 -5.94 13.71
CA PRO A 27 4.27 -4.66 14.20
C PRO A 27 5.17 -3.44 13.96
N GLU A 28 6.47 -3.65 13.73
CA GLU A 28 7.49 -2.63 13.52
C GLU A 28 7.44 -1.93 12.15
N ARG A 29 6.76 -2.51 11.15
CA ARG A 29 6.66 -1.92 9.80
C ARG A 29 5.31 -1.24 9.57
N LEU A 30 5.27 -0.17 8.79
CA LEU A 30 4.01 0.47 8.41
C LEU A 30 3.42 -0.21 7.16
N ARG A 31 2.11 -0.42 7.14
CA ARG A 31 1.36 -0.94 5.99
C ARG A 31 0.35 0.08 5.51
N ILE A 32 0.33 0.29 4.21
CA ILE A 32 -0.61 1.17 3.54
C ILE A 32 -1.31 0.37 2.44
N GLY A 33 -2.59 0.09 2.62
CA GLY A 33 -3.41 -0.52 1.58
C GLY A 33 -4.03 0.58 0.73
N VAL A 34 -3.85 0.52 -0.58
CA VAL A 34 -4.42 1.48 -1.53
C VAL A 34 -5.41 0.75 -2.42
N ASP A 35 -6.60 1.32 -2.57
CA ASP A 35 -7.61 0.81 -3.51
C ASP A 35 -8.52 1.94 -3.97
N ALA A 36 -9.05 1.84 -5.19
CA ALA A 36 -10.03 2.79 -5.72
C ALA A 36 -11.31 2.79 -4.87
N THR A 37 -11.64 1.65 -4.26
CA THR A 37 -12.75 1.52 -3.31
C THR A 37 -12.32 0.80 -2.04
N LEU A 38 -12.79 1.25 -0.87
CA LEU A 38 -12.45 0.61 0.41
C LEU A 38 -13.58 -0.25 0.97
N ASP A 39 -14.62 -0.51 0.18
CA ASP A 39 -15.85 -1.15 0.64
C ASP A 39 -15.60 -2.58 1.14
N ALA A 40 -14.80 -3.35 0.39
CA ALA A 40 -14.36 -4.68 0.80
C ALA A 40 -13.45 -4.63 2.05
N ALA A 41 -12.64 -3.59 2.20
CA ALA A 41 -11.71 -3.42 3.32
C ALA A 41 -12.37 -2.91 4.62
N ARG A 42 -13.63 -2.43 4.60
CA ARG A 42 -14.30 -1.81 5.76
C ARG A 42 -14.24 -2.67 7.03
N GLN A 43 -14.47 -3.98 6.91
CA GLN A 43 -14.43 -4.89 8.06
C GLN A 43 -13.04 -4.97 8.68
N VAL A 44 -12.01 -5.08 7.83
CA VAL A 44 -10.60 -5.14 8.25
C VAL A 44 -10.16 -3.81 8.85
N ALA A 45 -10.48 -2.68 8.20
CA ALA A 45 -10.16 -1.34 8.70
C ALA A 45 -10.75 -1.10 10.10
N ARG A 46 -12.01 -1.52 10.33
CA ARG A 46 -12.65 -1.45 11.65
C ARG A 46 -11.93 -2.33 12.68
N ARG A 47 -11.49 -3.52 12.29
CA ARG A 47 -10.75 -4.44 13.18
C ARG A 47 -9.38 -3.87 13.53
N ALA A 48 -8.67 -3.30 12.56
CA ALA A 48 -7.33 -2.74 12.73
C ALA A 48 -7.29 -1.59 13.75
N ARG A 49 -8.37 -0.80 13.85
CA ARG A 49 -8.51 0.31 14.82
C ARG A 49 -8.70 -0.12 16.29
N ARG A 50 -8.90 -1.41 16.56
CA ARG A 50 -9.06 -1.91 17.93
C ARG A 50 -7.73 -1.83 18.68
N HIS A 51 -7.77 -2.00 20.00
CA HIS A 51 -6.57 -2.23 20.79
C HIS A 51 -5.79 -3.47 20.27
N PRO A 52 -4.45 -3.46 20.22
CA PRO A 52 -3.65 -4.60 19.75
C PRO A 52 -4.03 -5.94 20.40
N GLU A 53 -4.27 -5.95 21.71
CA GLU A 53 -4.71 -7.15 22.47
C GLU A 53 -6.07 -7.70 22.01
N ARG A 54 -6.89 -6.88 21.34
CA ARG A 54 -8.20 -7.26 20.77
C ARG A 54 -8.13 -7.51 19.27
N GLY A 55 -6.92 -7.74 18.75
CA GLY A 55 -6.65 -7.94 17.33
C GLY A 55 -6.56 -6.64 16.53
N GLY A 56 -6.23 -5.52 17.17
CA GLY A 56 -5.82 -4.29 16.50
C GLY A 56 -4.55 -4.45 15.67
N ALA A 57 -4.35 -3.53 14.73
CA ALA A 57 -3.12 -3.39 13.94
C ALA A 57 -2.88 -1.89 13.71
N PRO A 58 -2.28 -1.18 14.67
CA PRO A 58 -2.10 0.28 14.61
C PRO A 58 -1.13 0.71 13.48
N ASN A 59 -0.33 -0.23 13.00
CA ASN A 59 0.61 -0.06 11.89
C ASN A 59 -0.02 -0.36 10.51
N LEU A 60 -1.35 -0.36 10.41
CA LEU A 60 -2.10 -0.56 9.16
C LEU A 60 -3.04 0.61 8.91
N THR A 61 -2.91 1.22 7.74
CA THR A 61 -3.86 2.21 7.24
C THR A 61 -4.35 1.88 5.83
N PHE A 62 -5.48 2.45 5.46
CA PHE A 62 -6.08 2.31 4.14
C PHE A 62 -6.28 3.69 3.51
N VAL A 63 -5.91 3.81 2.24
CA VAL A 63 -6.04 5.03 1.44
C VAL A 63 -6.93 4.71 0.26
N ARG A 64 -7.96 5.55 0.05
CA ARG A 64 -8.81 5.45 -1.13
C ARG A 64 -8.19 6.26 -2.25
N ALA A 65 -7.60 5.60 -3.24
CA ALA A 65 -7.02 6.20 -4.43
C ALA A 65 -6.94 5.17 -5.56
N GLY A 66 -7.11 5.61 -6.81
CA GLY A 66 -6.79 4.80 -7.98
C GLY A 66 -5.28 4.67 -8.19
N ALA A 67 -4.84 3.63 -8.90
CA ALA A 67 -3.42 3.43 -9.19
C ALA A 67 -2.85 4.55 -10.09
N GLU A 68 -3.69 5.06 -10.99
CA GLU A 68 -3.42 6.20 -11.88
C GLU A 68 -3.29 7.55 -11.17
N GLY A 69 -3.64 7.62 -9.89
CA GLY A 69 -3.75 8.88 -9.13
C GLY A 69 -3.33 8.71 -7.68
N LEU A 70 -2.18 8.10 -7.45
CA LEU A 70 -1.64 7.94 -6.10
C LEU A 70 -1.35 9.31 -5.46
N PRO A 71 -1.66 9.50 -4.17
CA PRO A 71 -1.30 10.73 -3.46
C PRO A 71 0.22 10.96 -3.51
N GLY A 72 0.64 12.18 -3.85
CA GLY A 72 2.06 12.53 -3.90
C GLY A 72 2.81 12.32 -2.57
N SER A 73 2.10 12.30 -1.43
CA SER A 73 2.66 11.96 -0.12
C SER A 73 3.16 10.51 0.01
N LEU A 74 2.83 9.62 -0.93
CA LEU A 74 3.37 8.26 -1.01
C LEU A 74 4.64 8.17 -1.86
N ALA A 75 4.98 9.20 -2.64
CA ALA A 75 6.16 9.19 -3.49
C ALA A 75 7.45 9.08 -2.65
N GLY A 76 8.30 8.11 -2.98
CA GLY A 76 9.55 7.84 -2.27
C GLY A 76 9.40 7.29 -0.85
N LEU A 77 8.18 7.02 -0.37
CA LEU A 77 7.92 6.51 0.98
C LEU A 77 8.07 4.98 1.07
N ALA A 78 7.67 4.27 0.03
CA ALA A 78 7.57 2.81 0.04
C ALA A 78 8.94 2.14 -0.09
N ALA A 79 9.31 1.32 0.89
CA ALA A 79 10.46 0.41 0.79
C ALA A 79 10.09 -0.84 -0.03
N GLU A 80 8.83 -1.28 0.04
CA GLU A 80 8.28 -2.36 -0.77
C GLU A 80 6.92 -1.95 -1.35
N VAL A 81 6.68 -2.34 -2.61
CA VAL A 81 5.36 -2.22 -3.25
C VAL A 81 4.87 -3.62 -3.62
N HIS A 82 3.65 -3.94 -3.20
CA HIS A 82 2.96 -5.17 -3.55
C HIS A 82 1.79 -4.86 -4.49
N VAL A 83 1.63 -5.73 -5.49
CA VAL A 83 0.45 -5.77 -6.35
C VAL A 83 0.01 -7.22 -6.45
N GLN A 84 -1.06 -7.57 -5.75
CA GLN A 84 -1.48 -8.96 -5.60
C GLN A 84 -2.78 -9.21 -6.35
N TYR A 85 -2.73 -10.16 -7.28
CA TYR A 85 -3.87 -10.57 -8.10
C TYR A 85 -4.66 -9.38 -8.68
N PRO A 86 -3.99 -8.43 -9.36
CA PRO A 86 -4.64 -7.23 -9.84
C PRO A 86 -5.69 -7.54 -10.91
N TRP A 87 -6.65 -6.65 -11.06
CA TRP A 87 -7.68 -6.69 -12.09
C TRP A 87 -7.80 -5.35 -12.81
N GLY A 88 -8.62 -5.32 -13.86
CA GLY A 88 -8.96 -4.09 -14.57
C GLY A 88 -7.74 -3.34 -15.11
N SER A 89 -7.74 -2.01 -14.95
CA SER A 89 -6.65 -1.15 -15.39
C SER A 89 -5.32 -1.46 -14.71
N LEU A 90 -5.32 -1.82 -13.42
CA LEU A 90 -4.10 -2.17 -12.69
C LEU A 90 -3.43 -3.43 -13.25
N LEU A 91 -4.21 -4.44 -13.65
CA LEU A 91 -3.67 -5.63 -14.32
C LEU A 91 -3.02 -5.27 -15.66
N THR A 92 -3.70 -4.47 -16.47
CA THR A 92 -3.20 -4.00 -17.76
C THR A 92 -1.88 -3.25 -17.59
N ALA A 93 -1.79 -2.40 -16.57
CA ALA A 93 -0.60 -1.63 -16.25
C ALA A 93 0.59 -2.52 -15.84
N VAL A 94 0.40 -3.45 -14.88
CA VAL A 94 1.49 -4.35 -14.47
C VAL A 94 1.90 -5.34 -15.57
N ALA A 95 0.99 -5.64 -16.50
CA ALA A 95 1.29 -6.44 -17.68
C ALA A 95 2.08 -5.67 -18.75
N GLY A 96 2.47 -4.41 -18.49
CA GLY A 96 3.26 -3.58 -19.39
C GLY A 96 2.48 -3.05 -20.59
N ARG A 97 1.14 -3.08 -20.52
CA ARG A 97 0.26 -2.62 -21.61
C ARG A 97 -0.23 -1.18 -21.42
N ASP A 98 0.10 -0.57 -20.27
CA ASP A 98 -0.12 0.84 -19.98
C ASP A 98 1.01 1.36 -19.07
N VAL A 99 1.89 2.20 -19.62
CA VAL A 99 3.04 2.79 -18.90
C VAL A 99 2.67 4.01 -18.06
N ASN A 100 1.47 4.59 -18.25
CA ASN A 100 1.07 5.81 -17.55
C ASN A 100 0.41 5.54 -16.19
N THR A 101 -0.06 4.31 -15.93
CA THR A 101 -0.77 3.99 -14.68
C THR A 101 0.18 3.77 -13.47
N LEU A 102 1.44 3.41 -13.70
CA LEU A 102 2.43 3.17 -12.64
C LEU A 102 3.56 4.20 -12.62
N ALA A 103 3.58 5.12 -13.59
CA ALA A 103 4.51 6.24 -13.62
C ALA A 103 4.01 7.32 -12.66
N VAL A 104 4.34 7.18 -11.38
CA VAL A 104 4.46 8.36 -10.53
C VAL A 104 5.78 8.99 -10.95
N GLU A 105 5.76 10.18 -11.55
CA GLU A 105 6.98 10.97 -11.79
C GLU A 105 7.61 11.28 -10.42
N ALA A 106 8.44 10.35 -9.94
CA ALA A 106 9.44 10.68 -8.97
C ALA A 106 10.55 11.33 -9.80
N GLU A 107 10.76 12.64 -9.60
CA GLU A 107 11.94 13.35 -10.08
C GLU A 107 13.16 12.73 -9.38
N TYR A 108 13.60 11.57 -9.88
CA TYR A 108 14.70 10.81 -9.30
C TYR A 108 16.00 11.27 -9.96
N ARG A 109 16.67 12.21 -9.31
CA ARG A 109 18.07 12.53 -9.58
C ARG A 109 18.93 11.44 -8.92
N TRP A 110 19.28 10.41 -9.68
CA TRP A 110 20.30 9.43 -9.27
C TRP A 110 21.65 10.15 -9.09
N PRO A 111 22.36 10.01 -7.96
CA PRO A 111 23.71 10.52 -7.87
C PRO A 111 24.63 9.59 -8.66
N LEU A 112 25.16 10.11 -9.76
CA LEU A 112 26.40 9.59 -10.33
C LEU A 112 27.51 9.85 -9.31
N SER A 113 28.09 8.78 -8.77
CA SER A 113 29.46 8.72 -8.27
C SER A 113 30.12 7.50 -8.88
#